data_AF-A0A7C4G5S1-F1
#
_entry.id   AF-A0A7C4G5S1-F1
#
_cell.length_a   1.000
_cell.length_b   1.000
_cell.length_c   1.000
_cell.angle_alpha   90.00
_cell.angle_beta   90.00
_cell.angle_gamma   90.00
#
_symmetry.space_group_name_H-M   'P 1'
#
loop_
_entity.id
_entity.type
_entity.pdbx_description
1 polymer ?
#
loop_
_entity_poly.entity_id
_entity_poly.type
_entity_poly.pdbx_seq_one_letter_code
_entity_poly.pdbx_strand_id
1 'polypeptide(L)' 'MNVLTKRVPQVTAKGSVYCYMCTHTVEADVMSNGRNAIVKPGQKCPRCAAPLDSGYVLRVAQAA' A
#
# COMPACT_ATOMS: atom_id res chain seq x y z
N MET A 1 -1.11 5.67 -31.18
CA MET A 1 -1.88 5.71 -29.91
C MET A 1 -0.93 6.16 -28.79
N ASN A 2 -0.93 7.44 -28.39
CA ASN A 2 -0.04 7.92 -27.32
C ASN A 2 -0.84 8.14 -26.03
N VAL A 3 -0.80 7.15 -25.14
CA VAL A 3 -1.16 7.33 -23.73
C VAL A 3 -0.02 8.06 -23.04
N LEU A 4 -0.10 9.40 -22.99
CA LEU A 4 0.66 10.21 -22.04
C LEU A 4 0.17 9.86 -20.62
N THR A 5 0.71 8.79 -20.07
CA THR A 5 0.58 8.44 -18.66
C THR A 5 1.26 9.54 -17.86
N LYS A 6 0.47 10.51 -17.37
CA LYS A 6 0.88 11.42 -16.30
C LYS A 6 1.58 10.57 -15.24
N ARG A 7 2.91 10.69 -15.12
CA ARG A 7 3.66 10.10 -14.01
C ARG A 7 3.23 10.84 -12.76
N VAL A 8 2.15 10.38 -12.15
CA VAL A 8 1.83 10.82 -10.80
C VAL A 8 3.00 10.37 -9.93
N PRO A 9 3.60 11.27 -9.12
CA PRO A 9 4.69 10.89 -8.24
C PRO A 9 4.19 9.74 -7.35
N GLN A 10 4.73 8.54 -7.57
CA GLN A 10 4.45 7.38 -6.75
C GLN A 10 5.21 7.58 -5.44
N VAL A 11 4.58 8.28 -4.50
CA VAL A 11 5.15 8.49 -3.18
C VAL A 11 5.05 7.17 -2.44
N THR A 12 6.20 6.57 -2.15
CA THR A 12 6.27 5.41 -1.25
C THR A 12 6.31 5.95 0.17
N ALA A 13 5.29 5.61 0.96
CA ALA A 13 5.20 5.98 2.36
C ALA A 13 4.96 4.72 3.21
N LYS A 14 5.26 4.80 4.50
CA LYS A 14 4.80 3.79 5.45
C LYS A 14 3.32 4.01 5.73
N GLY A 15 2.54 2.94 5.63
CA GLY A 15 1.10 2.96 5.88
C GLY A 15 0.68 1.76 6.72
N SER A 16 -0.47 1.88 7.36
CA SER A 16 -1.10 0.79 8.08
C SER A 16 -2.00 0.00 7.14
N VAL A 17 -1.77 -1.31 7.02
CA VAL A 17 -2.53 -2.21 6.15
C VAL A 17 -3.23 -3.26 7.00
N TYR A 18 -4.52 -3.45 6.76
CA TYR A 18 -5.27 -4.53 7.36
C TYR A 18 -4.99 -5.84 6.62
N CYS A 19 -4.40 -6.81 7.32
CA CYS A 19 -4.19 -8.14 6.79
C CYS A 19 -5.44 -9.00 6.99
N TYR A 20 -6.13 -9.36 5.90
CA TYR A 20 -7.32 -10.21 5.95
C TYR A 20 -7.04 -11.66 6.38
N MET A 21 -5.79 -12.11 6.37
CA MET A 21 -5.45 -13.49 6.74
C MET A 21 -5.27 -13.68 8.24
N CYS A 22 -4.71 -12.68 8.94
CA CYS A 22 -4.56 -12.74 10.40
C CYS A 22 -5.41 -11.71 11.13
N THR A 23 -6.24 -10.95 10.40
CA THR A 23 -7.14 -9.90 10.94
C THR A 23 -6.42 -8.82 11.76
N HIS A 24 -5.14 -8.61 11.48
CA HIS A 24 -4.32 -7.61 12.17
C HIS A 24 -3.93 -6.49 11.23
N THR A 25 -3.92 -5.28 11.79
CA THR A 25 -3.30 -4.13 11.15
C THR A 25 -1.79 -4.22 11.32
N VAL A 26 -1.05 -4.16 10.22
CA VAL A 26 0.41 -4.21 10.17
C VAL A 26 0.95 -3.04 9.38
N GLU A 27 2.18 -2.63 9.66
CA GLU A 27 2.86 -1.59 8.87
C GLU A 27 3.42 -2.18 7.58
N ALA A 28 3.21 -1.48 6.47
CA ALA A 28 3.72 -1.88 5.16
C ALA A 28 4.08 -0.63 4.34
N ASP A 29 4.91 -0.81 3.31
CA ASP A 29 5.15 0.24 2.33
C ASP A 29 3.95 0.33 1.38
N VAL A 30 3.38 1.52 1.30
CA VAL A 30 2.26 1.84 0.41
C VAL A 30 2.71 2.84 -0.64
N MET A 31 2.30 2.59 -1.88
CA MET A 31 2.47 3.49 -3.00
C MET A 31 1.20 4.33 -3.14
N SER A 32 1.32 5.64 -3.02
CA SER A 32 0.20 6.56 -3.21
C SER A 32 0.24 7.20 -4.59
N ASN A 33 -0.83 7.03 -5.35
CA ASN A 33 -1.06 7.64 -6.67
C ASN A 33 -2.03 8.84 -6.53
N GLY A 34 -1.78 9.70 -5.54
CA GLY A 34 -2.61 10.85 -5.20
C GLY A 34 -3.89 10.50 -4.44
N ARG A 35 -4.88 9.86 -5.09
CA ARG A 35 -6.18 9.52 -4.48
C ARG A 35 -6.25 8.11 -3.91
N ASN A 36 -5.47 7.19 -4.49
CA ASN A 36 -5.46 5.79 -4.11
C ASN A 36 -4.11 5.46 -3.49
N ALA A 37 -4.14 4.73 -2.38
CA ALA A 37 -2.97 4.11 -1.79
C ALA A 37 -3.08 2.61 -1.96
N ILE A 38 -2.06 2.01 -2.57
CA ILE A 38 -1.96 0.58 -2.75
C ILE A 38 -0.75 0.08 -1.98
N VAL A 39 -0.80 -1.15 -1.48
CA VAL A 39 0.39 -1.77 -0.90
C VAL A 39 1.40 -2.00 -2.01
N LYS A 40 2.68 -1.79 -1.74
CA LYS A 40 3.74 -2.15 -2.69
C LYS A 40 3.63 -3.65 -3.01
N PRO A 41 3.51 -4.02 -4.29
CA PRO A 41 3.33 -5.42 -4.67
C PRO A 41 4.51 -6.27 -4.19
N GLY A 42 4.20 -7.49 -3.75
CA GLY A 42 5.17 -8.42 -3.17
C GLY A 42 5.42 -8.25 -1.66
N GLN A 43 4.80 -7.27 -1.01
CA GLN A 43 4.79 -7.19 0.45
C GLN A 43 4.05 -8.37 1.08
N LYS A 44 4.61 -8.87 2.19
CA LYS A 44 4.03 -9.94 3.00
C LYS A 44 3.79 -9.46 4.41
N CYS A 45 2.74 -9.97 5.04
CA CYS A 45 2.43 -9.70 6.42
C CYS A 45 3.56 -10.22 7.32
N PRO A 46 4.15 -9.39 8.19
CA PRO A 46 5.24 -9.84 9.08
C PRO A 46 4.76 -10.84 10.14
N ARG A 47 3.45 -10.96 10.37
CA ARG A 47 2.88 -11.90 11.35
C ARG A 47 2.59 -13.28 10.80
N CYS A 48 2.05 -13.37 9.58
CA CYS A 48 1.56 -14.63 9.02
C CYS A 48 2.13 -14.97 7.64
N ALA A 49 3.06 -14.15 7.11
CA ALA A 49 3.66 -14.31 5.79
C ALA A 49 2.69 -14.29 4.59
N ALA A 50 1.40 -14.00 4.82
CA ALA A 50 0.41 -13.86 3.77
C ALA A 50 0.67 -12.64 2.88
N PRO A 51 0.27 -12.68 1.60
CA PRO A 51 0.37 -11.53 0.70
C PRO A 51 -0.48 -10.35 1.21
N LEU A 52 0.12 -9.16 1.27
CA LEU A 52 -0.57 -7.92 1.62
C LEU A 52 -1.13 -7.17 0.39
N ASP A 53 -0.92 -7.71 -0.82
CA ASP A 53 -1.39 -7.12 -2.07
C ASP A 53 -2.92 -6.97 -2.12
N SER A 54 -3.63 -7.90 -1.47
CA SER A 54 -5.09 -7.88 -1.27
C SER A 54 -5.53 -7.10 -0.02
N GLY A 55 -4.58 -6.57 0.75
CA GLY A 55 -4.83 -5.89 2.02
C GLY A 55 -5.41 -4.49 1.82
N TYR A 56 -6.28 -4.06 2.72
CA TYR A 56 -6.87 -2.72 2.68
C TYR A 56 -5.96 -1.71 3.40
N VAL A 57 -5.54 -0.66 2.68
CA VAL A 57 -4.74 0.43 3.25
C VAL A 57 -5.65 1.31 4.12
N LEU A 58 -5.44 1.27 5.43
CA LEU A 58 -6.27 1.99 6.40
C LEU A 58 -5.83 3.44 6.60
N ARG A 59 -4.51 3.67 6.65
CA ARG A 59 -3.92 5.01 6.78
C ARG A 59 -2.62 5.08 6.02
N VAL A 60 -2.50 6.08 5.14
CA VAL A 60 -1.20 6.55 4.66
C VAL A 60 -0.76 7.60 5.66
N ALA A 61 0.42 7.45 6.28
CA ALA A 61 1.00 8.57 7.00
C ALA A 61 1.34 9.64 5.94
N GLN A 62 0.48 10.65 5.82
CA GLN A 62 0.75 11.80 4.98
C GLN A 62 1.89 12.55 5.66
N ALA A 63 3.04 12.69 4.97
CA ALA A 63 4.14 13.50 5.47
C ALA A 63 3.60 14.94 5.66
N ALA A 64 3.61 15.39 6.91
CA ALA A 64 3.18 16.72 7.34
C ALA A 64 4.22 17.78 6.98
#